data_AF-A0A7C0V717-F1
#
_entry.id   AF-A0A7C0V717-F1
#
_cell.length_a   1.000
_cell.length_b   1.000
_cell.length_c   1.000
_cell.angle_alpha   90.00
_cell.angle_beta   90.00
_cell.angle_gamma   90.00
#
_symmetry.space_group_name_H-M   'P 1'
#
loop_
_entity.id
_entity.type
_entity.pdbx_description
1 polymer ?
#
loop_
_entity_poly.entity_id
_entity_poly.type
_entity_poly.pdbx_seq_one_letter_code
_entity_poly.pdbx_strand_id
1 'polypeptide(L)' 'MFEQIKKRDGRIVEFDSTKITAAIAKAGAATGEFAEREARKLTLRVLTL' A
#
# COMPACT_ATOMS: atom_id res chain seq x y z
N MET A 1 4.95 8.65 -10.59
CA MET A 1 3.68 8.53 -9.84
C MET A 1 2.69 7.78 -10.72
N PHE A 2 2.01 6.77 -10.20
CA PHE A 2 1.05 5.97 -10.96
C PHE A 2 -0.33 6.62 -10.92
N GLU A 3 -0.99 6.73 -12.07
CA GLU A 3 -2.35 7.29 -12.15
C GLU A 3 -3.42 6.19 -12.04
N GLN A 4 -3.13 5.00 -12.55
CA GLN A 4 -4.09 3.89 -12.64
C GLN A 4 -3.42 2.55 -12.32
N ILE A 5 -4.25 1.57 -11.97
CA ILE A 5 -3.83 0.20 -11.68
C ILE A 5 -4.83 -0.81 -12.27
N LYS A 6 -4.29 -1.88 -12.87
CA LYS A 6 -5.08 -3.03 -13.31
C LYS A 6 -5.33 -3.97 -12.13
N LYS A 7 -6.60 -4.20 -11.80
CA LYS A 7 -7.05 -5.12 -10.74
C LYS A 7 -6.98 -6.57 -11.23
N ARG A 8 -7.10 -7.52 -10.29
CA ARG A 8 -7.03 -8.97 -10.56
C ARG A 8 -8.14 -9.47 -11.50
N ASP A 9 -9.28 -8.80 -11.47
CA ASP A 9 -10.43 -9.06 -12.36
C ASP A 9 -10.29 -8.37 -13.73
N GLY A 10 -9.16 -7.71 -14.00
CA GLY A 10 -8.89 -7.03 -15.26
C GLY A 10 -9.36 -5.57 -15.34
N ARG A 11 -10.13 -5.07 -14.35
CA ARG A 11 -10.58 -3.67 -14.34
C ARG A 11 -9.40 -2.72 -14.18
N ILE A 12 -9.47 -1.57 -14.86
CA ILE A 12 -8.54 -0.45 -14.66
C ILE A 12 -9.23 0.58 -13.78
N VAL A 13 -8.59 0.97 -12.70
CA VAL A 13 -9.11 1.95 -11.73
C VAL A 13 -8.02 2.94 -11.35
N GLU A 14 -8.41 4.07 -10.77
CA GLU A 14 -7.46 5.04 -10.22
C GLU A 14 -6.56 4.41 -9.16
N PHE A 15 -5.29 4.82 -9.19
CA PHE A 15 -4.30 4.39 -8.23
C PHE A 15 -4.52 5.09 -6.89
N ASP A 16 -4.56 4.29 -5.81
CA ASP A 16 -4.77 4.76 -4.45
C ASP A 16 -3.71 4.15 -3.54
N SER A 17 -2.72 4.96 -3.15
CA SER A 17 -1.61 4.55 -2.30
C SER A 17 -2.04 4.19 -0.87
N THR A 18 -3.19 4.68 -0.41
CA THR A 18 -3.69 4.36 0.94
C THR A 18 -3.99 2.87 1.09
N LYS A 19 -4.36 2.19 -0.01
CA LYS A 19 -4.57 0.73 -0.03
C LYS A 19 -3.29 -0.05 0.21
N ILE A 20 -2.14 0.48 -0.23
CA ILE A 20 -0.83 -0.12 0.06
C ILE A 20 -0.50 0.07 1.54
N THR A 21 -0.68 1.28 2.08
CA THR A 21 -0.46 1.57 3.51
C THR A 21 -1.32 0.69 4.40
N ALA A 22 -2.60 0.54 4.08
CA ALA A 22 -3.53 -0.29 4.85
C ALA A 22 -3.14 -1.78 4.84
N ALA A 23 -2.68 -2.30 3.70
CA ALA A 23 -2.23 -3.68 3.60
C ALA A 23 -0.98 -3.94 4.47
N ILE A 24 -0.01 -3.01 4.43
CA ILE A 24 1.20 -3.09 5.26
C ILE A 24 0.82 -2.97 6.74
N ALA A 25 0.04 -1.95 7.12
CA ALA A 25 -0.39 -1.76 8.51
C ALA A 25 -1.15 -2.97 9.07
N LYS A 26 -2.01 -3.61 8.27
CA LYS A 26 -2.72 -4.83 8.68
C LYS A 26 -1.77 -5.99 8.93
N ALA A 27 -0.73 -6.15 8.11
CA ALA A 27 0.30 -7.16 8.33
C ALA A 27 1.08 -6.87 9.63
N GLY A 28 1.54 -5.63 9.81
CA GLY A 28 2.26 -5.21 11.02
C GLY A 28 1.44 -5.35 12.30
N ALA A 29 0.13 -5.11 12.25
CA ALA A 29 -0.77 -5.33 13.39
C ALA A 29 -0.96 -6.82 13.70
N ALA A 30 -1.00 -7.68 12.68
CA ALA A 30 -1.15 -9.12 12.86
C ALA A 30 0.12 -9.79 13.41
N THR A 31 1.30 -9.26 13.05
CA THR A 31 2.59 -9.79 13.51
C THR A 31 3.15 -9.07 14.74
N GLY A 32 2.67 -7.86 15.02
CA GLY A 32 3.23 -6.98 16.05
C GLY A 32 4.54 -6.31 15.63
N GLU A 33 4.97 -6.45 14.38
CA GLU A 33 6.29 -6.01 13.93
C GLU A 33 6.39 -4.50 13.70
N PHE A 34 5.29 -3.83 13.31
CA PHE A 34 5.32 -2.40 13.04
C PHE A 34 3.95 -1.73 13.06
N ALA A 35 3.95 -0.45 13.45
CA ALA A 35 2.76 0.40 13.53
C ALA A 35 2.47 1.16 12.24
N GLU A 36 1.31 1.84 12.19
CA GLU A 36 0.83 2.59 11.01
C GLU A 36 1.84 3.63 10.47
N ARG A 37 2.60 4.27 11.37
CA ARG A 37 3.64 5.24 10.98
C ARG A 37 4.72 4.61 10.09
N GLU A 38 5.16 3.40 10.42
CA GLU A 38 6.16 2.69 9.62
C GLU A 38 5.54 2.18 8.31
N ALA A 39 4.27 1.77 8.32
CA ALA A 39 3.55 1.41 7.10
C ALA A 39 3.50 2.55 6.07
N ARG A 40 3.34 3.81 6.53
CA ARG A 40 3.41 4.99 5.66
C ARG A 40 4.80 5.18 5.05
N LYS A 41 5.88 5.00 5.83
CA LYS A 41 7.26 5.07 5.32
C LYS A 41 7.54 3.99 4.28
N LEU A 42 7.10 2.76 4.53
CA LEU A 42 7.25 1.65 3.59
C LEU A 42 6.44 1.89 2.31
N THR A 43 5.25 2.48 2.42
CA THR A 43 4.45 2.87 1.25
C THR A 43 5.21 3.85 0.37
N LEU A 44 5.86 4.87 0.96
CA LEU A 44 6.67 5.82 0.19
C LEU A 44 7.80 5.11 -0.58
N ARG A 45 8.48 4.12 0.04
CA ARG A 45 9.49 3.32 -0.67
C ARG A 45 8.91 2.59 -1.88
N VAL A 46 7.71 2.00 -1.75
CA VAL A 46 7.03 1.33 -2.87
C VAL A 46 6.73 2.28 -4.04
N LEU A 47 6.43 3.55 -3.75
CA LEU A 47 6.11 4.55 -4.78
C LEU A 47 7.34 5.13 -5.49
N THR A 48 8.51 5.05 -4.86
CA THR A 48 9.76 5.65 -5.36
C THR A 48 10.75 4.63 -5.93
N LEU A 49 10.40 3.35 -5.95
CA LEU A 49 11.13 2.28 -6.64
C LEU A 49 10.77 2.26 -8.12
#